data_AF-A0A7W6M5R7-F1
#
_entry.id   AF-A0A7W6M5R7-F1
#
_cell.length_a   1.000
_cell.length_b   1.000
_cell.length_c   1.000
_cell.angle_alpha   90.00
_cell.angle_beta   90.00
_cell.angle_gamma   90.00
#
_symmetry.space_group_name_H-M   'P 1'
#
loop_
_entity.id
_entity.type
_entity.pdbx_description
1 polymer ?
#
loop_
_entity_poly.entity_id
_entity_poly.type
_entity_poly.pdbx_seq_one_letter_code
_entity_poly.pdbx_strand_id
1 'polypeptide(L)'
;MIRRTYPERKSRSGDRVDGVIKRAAGINLAPLIEQAEYVRSLVSRQMQIDEDHKRLRQHIQGLFRQIRELGNADADDAATSILPRRRPGELTGIAKMQEVAEALEAVLSDFSTDCSQPNMTVGSDENVRLNTNKERKNKTRMAAKPTEERRLKTSPTHARLLTGPQLAEYIDLYACGGPPDWQAIVKAAHDRAYELGISSRLWRERCDQIGEVKTALCLIVADRNSQRDGPFGRNNAAASFAGLARKESRQIAVLDSLIGELTSTLIRSGGNP
;
A
#
# COMPACT_ATOMS: atom_id res chain seq x y z
N MET A 1 24.90 -27.01 7.11
CA MET A 1 25.63 -25.85 7.67
C MET A 1 26.64 -25.36 6.65
N ILE A 2 26.63 -24.08 6.29
CA ILE A 2 27.61 -23.51 5.33
C ILE A 2 28.99 -23.50 6.00
N ARG A 3 29.97 -24.19 5.41
CA ARG A 3 31.33 -24.33 5.95
C ARG A 3 32.37 -23.83 4.97
N ARG A 4 33.55 -23.48 5.50
CA ARG A 4 34.71 -23.08 4.70
C ARG A 4 35.29 -24.33 4.01
N THR A 5 35.62 -24.23 2.72
CA THR A 5 36.22 -25.35 1.96
C THR A 5 37.75 -25.31 1.91
N TYR A 6 38.37 -24.18 2.26
CA TYR A 6 39.83 -24.08 2.32
C TYR A 6 40.38 -24.20 3.75
N PRO A 7 41.64 -24.69 3.91
CA PRO A 7 42.37 -24.60 5.17
C PRO A 7 42.60 -23.14 5.58
N GLU A 8 42.85 -22.90 6.87
CA GLU A 8 42.74 -21.60 7.58
C GLU A 8 43.45 -20.41 6.92
N ARG A 9 44.46 -20.63 6.07
CA ARG A 9 45.31 -19.59 5.47
C ARG A 9 44.89 -19.08 4.08
N LYS A 10 43.82 -19.60 3.45
CA LYS A 10 43.32 -19.06 2.16
C LYS A 10 42.04 -18.22 2.35
N SER A 11 41.99 -17.06 1.70
CA SER A 11 40.85 -16.13 1.75
C SER A 11 39.64 -16.70 1.00
N ARG A 12 38.44 -16.27 1.43
CA ARG A 12 37.21 -16.49 0.66
C ARG A 12 37.18 -15.45 -0.46
N SER A 13 36.85 -15.86 -1.67
CA SER A 13 36.74 -14.94 -2.81
C SER A 13 35.48 -15.23 -3.61
N GLY A 14 34.95 -14.21 -4.27
CA GLY A 14 33.76 -14.36 -5.09
C GLY A 14 33.60 -13.18 -6.04
N ASP A 15 32.80 -13.38 -7.07
CA ASP A 15 32.50 -12.38 -8.08
C ASP A 15 30.99 -12.36 -8.35
N ARG A 16 30.44 -11.16 -8.52
CA ARG A 16 29.02 -10.90 -8.77
C ARG A 16 28.88 -10.00 -9.98
N VAL A 17 27.99 -10.39 -10.88
CA VAL A 17 27.62 -9.58 -12.05
C VAL A 17 26.11 -9.41 -12.01
N ASP A 18 25.63 -8.16 -12.01
CA ASP A 18 24.21 -7.80 -11.93
C ASP A 18 23.46 -8.45 -10.76
N GLY A 19 24.12 -8.56 -9.61
CA GLY A 19 23.58 -9.18 -8.39
C GLY A 19 23.65 -10.71 -8.36
N VAL A 20 23.94 -11.35 -9.49
CA VAL A 20 24.08 -12.81 -9.64
C VAL A 20 25.50 -13.23 -9.29
N ILE A 21 25.66 -14.23 -8.42
CA ILE A 21 26.97 -14.82 -8.09
C ILE A 21 27.46 -15.61 -9.31
N LYS A 22 28.57 -15.17 -9.93
CA LYS A 22 29.21 -15.87 -11.05
C LYS A 22 30.30 -16.83 -10.59
N ARG A 23 31.00 -16.49 -9.50
CA ARG A 23 32.06 -17.32 -8.93
C ARG A 23 32.07 -17.18 -7.41
N ALA A 24 32.28 -18.28 -6.71
CA ALA A 24 32.55 -18.30 -5.27
C ALA A 24 33.59 -19.39 -4.96
N ALA A 25 34.58 -19.05 -4.15
CA ALA A 25 35.66 -19.96 -3.74
C ALA A 25 35.88 -19.86 -2.22
N GLY A 26 36.18 -21.00 -1.61
CA GLY A 26 36.42 -21.10 -0.16
C GLY A 26 35.17 -21.21 0.71
N ILE A 27 33.99 -21.39 0.12
CA ILE A 27 32.71 -21.64 0.81
C ILE A 27 32.06 -22.89 0.20
N ASN A 28 31.54 -23.79 1.04
CA ASN A 28 30.73 -24.92 0.62
C ASN A 28 29.28 -24.48 0.37
N LEU A 29 28.85 -24.46 -0.89
CA LEU A 29 27.46 -24.17 -1.29
C LEU A 29 26.60 -25.43 -1.45
N ALA A 30 27.18 -26.64 -1.38
CA ALA A 30 26.45 -27.89 -1.56
C ALA A 30 25.17 -27.98 -0.70
N PRO A 31 25.16 -27.56 0.59
CA PRO A 31 23.94 -27.60 1.39
C PRO A 31 22.80 -26.72 0.85
N LEU A 32 23.11 -25.60 0.20
CA LEU A 32 22.10 -24.72 -0.40
C LEU A 32 21.64 -25.25 -1.76
N ILE A 33 22.54 -25.88 -2.51
CA ILE A 33 22.22 -26.49 -3.81
C ILE A 33 21.32 -27.72 -3.59
N GLU A 34 21.64 -28.56 -2.62
CA GLU A 34 20.85 -29.74 -2.23
C GLU A 34 19.44 -29.36 -1.76
N GLN A 35 19.29 -28.22 -1.06
CA GLN A 35 17.99 -27.72 -0.60
C GLN A 35 17.27 -26.80 -1.60
N ALA A 36 17.90 -26.47 -2.74
CA ALA A 36 17.37 -25.44 -3.65
C ALA A 36 16.00 -25.81 -4.21
N GLU A 37 15.83 -27.06 -4.68
CA GLU A 37 14.55 -27.53 -5.22
C GLU A 37 13.47 -27.60 -4.15
N TYR A 38 13.83 -27.99 -2.93
CA TYR A 38 12.89 -27.97 -1.81
C TYR A 38 12.40 -26.54 -1.50
N VAL A 39 13.32 -25.57 -1.40
CA VAL A 39 12.96 -24.16 -1.16
C VAL A 39 12.13 -23.59 -2.32
N ARG A 40 12.50 -23.89 -3.57
CA ARG A 40 11.71 -23.51 -4.74
C ARG A 40 10.29 -24.08 -4.66
N SER A 41 10.15 -25.35 -4.30
CA SER A 41 8.84 -26.00 -4.17
C SER A 41 7.95 -25.35 -3.10
N LEU A 42 8.53 -24.92 -1.97
CA LEU A 42 7.81 -24.21 -0.92
C LEU A 42 7.32 -22.83 -1.40
N VAL A 43 8.20 -22.07 -2.06
CA VAL A 43 7.85 -20.74 -2.61
C VAL A 43 6.78 -20.87 -3.68
N SER A 44 6.92 -21.80 -4.61
CA SER A 44 5.92 -22.05 -5.66
C SER A 44 4.57 -22.46 -5.07
N ARG A 45 4.55 -23.29 -4.03
CA ARG A 45 3.31 -23.67 -3.33
C ARG A 45 2.63 -22.46 -2.69
N GLN A 46 3.39 -21.60 -2.03
CA GLN A 46 2.84 -20.38 -1.43
C GLN A 46 2.29 -19.42 -2.49
N MET A 47 3.03 -19.22 -3.58
CA MET A 47 2.56 -18.40 -4.71
C MET A 47 1.26 -18.93 -5.31
N GLN A 48 1.13 -20.26 -5.43
CA GLN A 48 -0.09 -20.88 -5.94
C GLN A 48 -1.28 -20.63 -5.01
N ILE A 49 -1.09 -20.78 -3.70
CA ILE A 49 -2.12 -20.47 -2.68
C ILE A 49 -2.55 -19.02 -2.77
N ASP A 50 -1.62 -18.08 -2.90
CA ASP A 50 -1.92 -16.65 -2.98
C ASP A 50 -2.68 -16.29 -4.27
N GLU A 51 -2.33 -16.91 -5.39
CA GLU A 51 -3.07 -16.75 -6.66
C GLU A 51 -4.46 -17.39 -6.58
N ASP A 52 -4.62 -18.55 -5.95
CA ASP A 52 -5.93 -19.18 -5.75
C ASP A 52 -6.83 -18.33 -4.85
N HIS A 53 -6.28 -17.74 -3.77
CA HIS A 53 -6.97 -16.74 -2.94
C HIS A 53 -7.43 -15.53 -3.74
N LYS A 54 -6.61 -15.06 -4.68
CA LYS A 54 -6.92 -13.91 -5.53
C LYS A 54 -8.02 -14.25 -6.54
N ARG A 55 -7.93 -15.43 -7.17
CA ARG A 55 -8.94 -15.95 -8.10
C ARG A 55 -10.31 -16.10 -7.43
N LEU A 56 -10.36 -16.71 -6.25
CA LEU A 56 -11.60 -16.87 -5.48
C LEU A 56 -12.25 -15.52 -5.13
N ARG A 57 -11.45 -14.53 -4.68
CA ARG A 57 -11.97 -13.20 -4.38
C ARG A 57 -12.53 -12.49 -5.62
N GLN A 58 -11.88 -12.65 -6.77
CA GLN A 58 -12.36 -12.11 -8.04
C GLN A 58 -13.65 -12.81 -8.48
N HIS A 59 -13.74 -14.13 -8.30
CA HIS A 59 -14.92 -14.92 -8.60
C HIS A 59 -16.13 -14.46 -7.78
N ILE A 60 -15.98 -14.35 -6.45
CA ILE A 60 -17.04 -13.85 -5.55
C ILE A 60 -17.50 -12.44 -5.94
N GLN A 61 -16.57 -11.54 -6.29
CA GLN A 61 -16.93 -10.20 -6.79
C GLN A 61 -17.70 -10.25 -8.11
N GLY A 62 -17.35 -11.20 -8.99
CA GLY A 62 -18.06 -11.48 -10.22
C GLY A 62 -19.51 -11.94 -9.97
N LEU A 63 -19.71 -12.87 -9.03
CA LEU A 63 -21.04 -13.35 -8.64
C LEU A 63 -21.90 -12.21 -8.08
N PHE A 64 -21.37 -11.37 -7.19
CA PHE A 64 -22.11 -10.19 -6.71
C PHE A 64 -22.50 -9.22 -7.84
N ARG A 65 -21.66 -9.09 -8.87
CA ARG A 65 -21.98 -8.26 -10.03
C ARG A 65 -23.12 -8.89 -10.84
N GLN A 66 -23.08 -10.20 -11.08
CA GLN A 66 -24.12 -10.93 -11.80
C GLN A 66 -25.47 -10.85 -11.06
N ILE A 67 -25.48 -11.00 -9.73
CA ILE A 67 -26.70 -10.88 -8.92
C ILE A 67 -27.34 -9.49 -9.07
N ARG A 68 -26.52 -8.44 -9.08
CA ARG A 68 -27.01 -7.07 -9.31
C ARG A 68 -27.52 -6.87 -10.73
N GLU A 69 -26.90 -7.51 -11.73
CA GLU A 69 -27.32 -7.42 -13.13
C GLU A 69 -28.70 -8.07 -13.37
N LEU A 70 -29.14 -9.02 -12.52
CA LEU A 70 -30.50 -9.55 -12.56
C LEU A 70 -31.57 -8.51 -12.19
N GLY A 71 -31.22 -7.44 -11.48
CA GLY A 71 -32.15 -6.38 -11.08
C GLY A 71 -33.23 -6.80 -10.08
N ASN A 72 -33.13 -8.00 -9.50
CA ASN A 72 -34.06 -8.52 -8.50
C ASN A 72 -33.60 -8.11 -7.08
N ALA A 73 -34.47 -7.40 -6.34
CA ALA A 73 -34.19 -6.94 -4.98
C ALA A 73 -34.03 -8.10 -3.99
N ASP A 74 -34.84 -9.16 -4.12
CA ASP A 74 -34.81 -10.34 -3.24
C ASP A 74 -33.50 -11.11 -3.41
N ALA A 75 -32.98 -11.19 -4.64
CA ALA A 75 -31.68 -11.79 -4.93
C ALA A 75 -30.53 -10.97 -4.31
N ASP A 76 -30.64 -9.64 -4.33
CA ASP A 76 -29.63 -8.74 -3.77
C ASP A 76 -29.61 -8.78 -2.23
N ASP A 77 -30.78 -8.94 -1.61
CA ASP A 77 -30.93 -9.12 -0.16
C ASP A 77 -30.43 -10.49 0.29
N ALA A 78 -30.76 -11.56 -0.43
CA ALA A 78 -30.23 -12.91 -0.18
C ALA A 78 -28.68 -12.93 -0.23
N ALA A 79 -28.10 -12.28 -1.24
CA ALA A 79 -26.65 -12.16 -1.36
C ALA A 79 -26.03 -11.32 -0.22
N THR A 80 -26.75 -10.32 0.29
CA THR A 80 -26.31 -9.49 1.44
C THR A 80 -26.37 -10.28 2.74
N SER A 81 -27.32 -11.20 2.90
CA SER A 81 -27.38 -12.11 4.05
C SER A 81 -26.14 -13.01 4.12
N ILE A 82 -25.69 -13.53 2.97
CA ILE A 82 -24.49 -14.39 2.86
C ILE A 82 -23.21 -13.62 3.20
N LEU A 83 -23.05 -12.39 2.68
CA LEU A 83 -21.90 -11.53 3.01
C LEU A 83 -22.34 -10.07 3.20
N PRO A 84 -22.60 -9.63 4.45
CA PRO A 84 -23.21 -8.33 4.75
C PRO A 84 -22.49 -7.11 4.17
N ARG A 85 -21.17 -7.16 4.13
CA ARG A 85 -20.33 -6.06 3.63
C ARG A 85 -19.92 -6.22 2.18
N ARG A 86 -20.26 -7.35 1.54
CA ARG A 86 -19.91 -7.72 0.16
C ARG A 86 -18.42 -7.50 -0.17
N ARG A 87 -17.55 -7.68 0.82
CA ARG A 87 -16.10 -7.48 0.74
C ARG A 87 -15.39 -8.82 0.92
N PRO A 88 -14.98 -9.49 -0.17
CA PRO A 88 -14.27 -10.77 -0.09
C PRO A 88 -12.88 -10.65 0.56
N GLY A 89 -12.36 -9.43 0.75
CA GLY A 89 -11.12 -9.18 1.48
C GLY A 89 -11.20 -9.42 2.99
N GLU A 90 -12.40 -9.53 3.56
CA GLU A 90 -12.58 -9.89 4.99
C GLU A 90 -12.48 -11.41 5.21
N LEU A 91 -12.50 -12.22 4.13
CA LEU A 91 -12.38 -13.67 4.19
C LEU A 91 -10.90 -14.06 4.08
N THR A 92 -10.37 -14.66 5.15
CA THR A 92 -8.96 -15.09 5.23
C THR A 92 -8.74 -16.56 4.86
N GLY A 93 -9.75 -17.41 5.00
CA GLY A 93 -9.67 -18.85 4.75
C GLY A 93 -10.23 -19.27 3.39
N ILE A 94 -9.52 -20.16 2.67
CA ILE A 94 -9.93 -20.72 1.36
C ILE A 94 -11.27 -21.43 1.45
N ALA A 95 -11.43 -22.34 2.41
CA ALA A 95 -12.64 -23.14 2.56
C ALA A 95 -13.88 -22.24 2.74
N LYS A 96 -13.76 -21.19 3.55
CA LYS A 96 -14.83 -20.21 3.76
C LYS A 96 -15.12 -19.37 2.50
N MET A 97 -14.10 -19.04 1.71
CA MET A 97 -14.31 -18.37 0.42
C MET A 97 -15.02 -19.27 -0.58
N GLN A 98 -14.75 -20.58 -0.58
CA GLN A 98 -15.43 -21.55 -1.42
C GLN A 98 -16.90 -21.72 -1.03
N GLU A 99 -17.19 -21.88 0.26
CA GLU A 99 -18.55 -21.96 0.81
C GLU A 99 -19.38 -20.72 0.43
N VAL A 100 -18.80 -19.52 0.56
CA VAL A 100 -19.46 -18.27 0.17
C VAL A 100 -19.68 -18.21 -1.35
N ALA A 101 -18.75 -18.68 -2.16
CA ALA A 101 -18.92 -18.71 -3.61
C ALA A 101 -20.06 -19.66 -4.01
N GLU A 102 -20.11 -20.86 -3.43
CA GLU A 102 -21.16 -21.86 -3.68
C GLU A 102 -22.55 -21.33 -3.26
N ALA A 103 -22.65 -20.69 -2.09
CA ALA A 103 -23.90 -20.08 -1.65
C ALA A 103 -24.37 -18.95 -2.58
N LEU A 104 -23.46 -18.13 -3.12
CA LEU A 104 -23.80 -17.08 -4.07
C LEU A 104 -24.17 -17.63 -5.46
N GLU A 105 -23.56 -18.74 -5.88
CA GLU A 105 -23.95 -19.47 -7.09
C GLU A 105 -25.35 -20.07 -6.96
N ALA A 106 -25.70 -20.63 -5.79
CA ALA A 106 -27.05 -21.12 -5.52
C ALA A 106 -28.09 -20.00 -5.61
N VAL A 107 -27.83 -18.83 -5.00
CA VAL A 107 -28.69 -17.65 -5.15
C VAL A 107 -28.84 -17.25 -6.62
N LEU A 108 -27.74 -17.18 -7.38
CA LEU A 108 -27.84 -16.90 -8.81
C LEU A 108 -28.70 -17.92 -9.57
N SER A 109 -28.55 -19.20 -9.26
CA SER A 109 -29.33 -20.26 -9.89
C SER A 109 -30.83 -20.08 -9.61
N ASP A 110 -31.21 -19.96 -8.33
CA ASP A 110 -32.60 -19.88 -7.89
C ASP A 110 -33.34 -18.69 -8.52
N PHE A 111 -32.68 -17.53 -8.55
CA PHE A 111 -33.28 -16.31 -9.11
C PHE A 111 -33.14 -16.18 -10.63
N SER A 112 -32.31 -17.01 -11.28
CA SER A 112 -32.23 -17.07 -12.75
C SER A 112 -33.32 -17.94 -13.36
N THR A 113 -33.81 -18.95 -12.63
CA THR A 113 -34.90 -19.84 -13.09
C THR A 113 -36.28 -19.21 -13.01
N ASP A 114 -36.47 -18.19 -12.17
CA ASP A 114 -37.75 -17.49 -11.97
C ASP A 114 -38.09 -16.42 -13.03
N CYS A 115 -37.33 -16.36 -14.14
CA CYS A 115 -37.72 -15.56 -15.31
C CYS A 115 -38.87 -16.20 -16.11
N SER A 116 -40.00 -16.48 -15.46
CA SER A 116 -41.30 -16.68 -16.13
C SER A 116 -42.08 -15.37 -16.07
N GLN A 117 -42.43 -14.83 -17.24
CA GLN A 117 -43.16 -13.57 -17.42
C GLN A 117 -44.48 -13.50 -16.62
N PRO A 118 -45.02 -12.29 -16.40
CA PRO A 118 -46.15 -11.91 -17.26
C PRO A 118 -46.22 -10.43 -17.71
N ASN A 119 -46.64 -10.28 -18.96
CA ASN A 119 -47.58 -9.31 -19.55
C ASN A 119 -47.49 -7.79 -19.25
N MET A 120 -46.98 -7.08 -20.27
CA MET A 120 -47.68 -6.08 -21.10
C MET A 120 -48.69 -5.12 -20.45
N THR A 121 -48.40 -3.81 -20.45
CA THR A 121 -49.33 -2.80 -21.01
C THR A 121 -48.61 -1.52 -21.49
N VAL A 122 -48.74 -1.30 -22.80
CA VAL A 122 -48.88 -0.04 -23.58
C VAL A 122 -48.53 1.31 -22.91
N GLY A 123 -47.60 2.03 -23.55
CA GLY A 123 -47.44 3.47 -23.47
C GLY A 123 -46.51 3.96 -24.59
N SER A 124 -47.10 4.59 -25.60
CA SER A 124 -46.51 4.94 -26.90
C SER A 124 -45.33 5.93 -26.83
N ASP A 125 -44.43 5.70 -27.80
CA ASP A 125 -43.48 6.55 -28.49
C ASP A 125 -43.58 8.08 -28.27
N GLU A 126 -42.55 8.64 -27.62
CA GLU A 126 -42.06 9.98 -27.95
C GLU A 126 -40.53 9.92 -28.05
N ASN A 127 -40.07 9.78 -29.29
CA ASN A 127 -38.69 9.93 -29.70
C ASN A 127 -38.10 11.29 -29.26
N VAL A 128 -37.31 11.30 -28.17
CA VAL A 128 -36.29 12.33 -27.93
C VAL A 128 -34.90 11.68 -27.88
N ARG A 129 -34.13 12.03 -28.91
CA ARG A 129 -32.77 11.59 -29.29
C ARG A 129 -31.82 11.12 -28.18
N LEU A 130 -31.12 10.03 -28.51
CA LEU A 130 -29.86 9.56 -27.94
C LEU A 130 -28.87 10.70 -27.62
N ASN A 131 -28.53 10.90 -26.35
CA ASN A 131 -27.26 11.53 -26.00
C ASN A 131 -26.21 10.43 -25.84
N THR A 132 -25.55 10.10 -26.95
CA THR A 132 -24.37 9.24 -26.99
C THR A 132 -23.17 9.96 -26.40
N ASN A 133 -23.19 10.18 -25.09
CA ASN A 133 -21.95 10.31 -24.36
C ASN A 133 -21.72 8.98 -23.66
N LYS A 134 -20.94 8.11 -24.30
CA LYS A 134 -20.06 7.22 -23.53
C LYS A 134 -19.48 8.09 -22.43
N GLU A 135 -19.66 7.74 -21.16
CA GLU A 135 -18.77 8.24 -20.12
C GLU A 135 -17.37 7.79 -20.52
N ARG A 136 -16.72 8.60 -21.36
CA ARG A 136 -15.29 8.67 -21.40
C ARG A 136 -14.95 9.01 -19.96
N LYS A 137 -14.28 8.07 -19.30
CA LYS A 137 -13.47 8.37 -18.12
C LYS A 137 -12.49 9.45 -18.55
N ASN A 138 -12.94 10.69 -18.55
CA ASN A 138 -12.13 11.84 -18.82
C ASN A 138 -11.21 11.91 -17.62
N LYS A 139 -9.98 11.42 -17.80
CA LYS A 139 -8.82 11.99 -17.11
C LYS A 139 -8.71 13.44 -17.57
N THR A 140 -9.66 14.28 -17.17
CA THR A 140 -9.49 15.72 -17.26
C THR A 140 -8.42 16.01 -16.23
N ARG A 141 -7.18 16.24 -16.71
CA ARG A 141 -6.22 17.05 -15.98
C ARG A 141 -6.94 18.37 -15.73
N MET A 142 -7.52 18.50 -14.54
CA MET A 142 -7.93 19.79 -14.02
C MET A 142 -6.70 20.69 -14.11
N ALA A 143 -6.84 21.81 -14.82
CA ALA A 143 -5.83 22.85 -14.84
C ALA A 143 -5.46 23.16 -13.37
N ALA A 144 -4.15 23.27 -13.11
CA ALA A 144 -3.64 23.57 -11.79
C ALA A 144 -4.37 24.81 -11.25
N LYS A 145 -5.21 24.61 -10.23
CA LYS A 145 -5.76 25.71 -9.45
C LYS A 145 -4.54 26.49 -8.94
N PRO A 146 -4.53 27.84 -8.97
CA PRO A 146 -3.40 28.59 -8.47
C PRO A 146 -3.12 28.12 -7.05
N THR A 147 -1.92 27.60 -6.86
CA THR A 147 -1.41 27.17 -5.57
C THR A 147 -1.33 28.41 -4.70
N GLU A 148 -2.41 28.73 -3.99
CA GLU A 148 -2.21 29.37 -2.69
C GLU A 148 -1.38 28.35 -1.91
N GLU A 149 -0.09 28.64 -1.77
CA GLU A 149 0.82 27.89 -0.94
C GLU A 149 0.17 27.78 0.43
N ARG A 150 -0.47 26.64 0.69
CA ARG A 150 -1.02 26.30 1.99
C ARG A 150 0.18 26.26 2.93
N ARG A 151 0.50 27.40 3.52
CA ARG A 151 1.68 27.59 4.37
C ARG A 151 1.62 26.51 5.44
N LEU A 152 2.62 25.63 5.41
CA LEU A 152 2.76 24.59 6.42
C LEU A 152 2.91 25.31 7.76
N LYS A 153 1.99 25.06 8.70
CA LYS A 153 2.02 25.67 10.04
C LYS A 153 3.12 25.09 10.93
N THR A 154 3.70 23.96 10.52
CA THR A 154 4.78 23.27 11.23
C THR A 154 6.07 24.06 11.11
N SER A 155 6.69 24.41 12.23
CA SER A 155 8.06 24.98 12.24
C SER A 155 9.12 23.87 12.17
N PRO A 156 10.36 24.17 11.74
CA PRO A 156 11.47 23.21 11.76
C PRO A 156 11.69 22.56 13.14
N THR A 157 11.66 23.37 14.20
CA THR A 157 11.77 22.89 15.59
C THR A 157 10.63 21.95 15.95
N HIS A 158 9.40 22.25 15.51
CA HIS A 158 8.27 21.35 15.74
C HIS A 158 8.43 20.04 14.97
N ALA A 159 8.84 20.10 13.69
CA ALA A 159 9.11 18.90 12.91
C ALA A 159 10.18 18.00 13.53
N ARG A 160 11.23 18.60 14.11
CA ARG A 160 12.27 17.88 14.86
C ARG A 160 11.72 17.15 16.08
N LEU A 161 10.77 17.73 16.81
CA LEU A 161 10.15 17.09 17.98
C LEU A 161 9.27 15.88 17.62
N LEU A 162 8.74 15.84 16.39
CA LEU A 162 7.88 14.74 15.93
C LEU A 162 8.66 13.52 15.44
N THR A 163 9.98 13.63 15.25
CA THR A 163 10.80 12.55 14.70
C THR A 163 11.10 11.46 15.72
N GLY A 164 11.25 10.22 15.25
CA GLY A 164 11.82 9.13 16.06
C GLY A 164 13.32 9.33 16.36
N PRO A 165 13.89 8.56 17.30
CA PRO A 165 15.25 8.75 17.81
C PRO A 165 16.36 8.64 16.74
N GLN A 166 16.17 7.80 15.71
CA GLN A 166 17.18 7.63 14.66
C GLN A 166 17.20 8.82 13.68
N LEU A 167 16.02 9.26 13.21
CA LEU A 167 15.93 10.44 12.34
C LEU A 167 16.30 11.73 13.09
N ALA A 168 16.01 11.76 14.38
CA ALA A 168 16.39 12.81 15.30
C ALA A 168 17.90 13.10 15.29
N GLU A 169 18.72 12.07 15.45
CA GLU A 169 20.18 12.17 15.44
C GLU A 169 20.71 12.73 14.11
N TYR A 170 20.15 12.29 12.98
CA TYR A 170 20.51 12.82 11.67
C TYR A 170 20.21 14.31 11.54
N ILE A 171 19.07 14.78 12.05
CA ILE A 171 18.74 16.20 11.99
C ILE A 171 19.71 17.02 12.84
N ASP A 172 20.05 16.57 14.04
CA ASP A 172 20.99 17.28 14.92
C ASP A 172 22.40 17.33 14.32
N LEU A 173 22.82 16.24 13.68
CA LEU A 173 24.08 16.16 12.94
C LEU A 173 24.13 17.22 11.83
N TYR A 174 23.08 17.29 11.01
CA TYR A 174 23.01 18.25 9.90
C TYR A 174 22.78 19.70 10.36
N ALA A 175 22.20 19.90 11.54
CA ALA A 175 22.06 21.22 12.15
C ALA A 175 23.37 21.73 12.78
N CYS A 176 24.41 20.91 12.86
CA CYS A 176 25.74 21.27 13.38
C CYS A 176 25.69 21.90 14.78
N GLY A 177 24.80 21.43 15.65
CA GLY A 177 24.61 21.97 17.01
C GLY A 177 23.82 23.28 17.09
N GLY A 178 23.35 23.82 15.96
CA GLY A 178 22.41 24.93 15.90
C GLY A 178 20.93 24.48 15.94
N PRO A 179 19.98 25.42 15.96
CA PRO A 179 18.57 25.08 15.81
C PRO A 179 18.33 24.44 14.44
N PRO A 180 17.49 23.39 14.34
CA PRO A 180 17.24 22.71 13.08
C PRO A 180 16.55 23.66 12.10
N ASP A 181 17.04 23.71 10.87
CA ASP A 181 16.40 24.40 9.76
C ASP A 181 15.78 23.38 8.77
N TRP A 182 15.03 23.87 7.79
CA TRP A 182 14.42 22.97 6.81
C TRP A 182 15.43 22.25 5.93
N GLN A 183 16.61 22.83 5.70
CA GLN A 183 17.64 22.21 4.87
C GLN A 183 18.25 20.99 5.58
N ALA A 184 18.56 21.12 6.88
CA ALA A 184 19.02 20.03 7.71
C ALA A 184 17.98 18.91 7.80
N ILE A 185 16.70 19.27 8.00
CA ILE A 185 15.60 18.30 8.05
C ILE A 185 15.44 17.54 6.73
N VAL A 186 15.49 18.22 5.58
CA VAL A 186 15.36 17.57 4.27
C VAL A 186 16.53 16.62 4.01
N LYS A 187 17.78 17.00 4.34
CA LYS A 187 18.96 16.14 4.19
C LYS A 187 18.87 14.91 5.09
N ALA A 188 18.58 15.10 6.37
CA ALA A 188 18.38 14.03 7.33
C ALA A 188 17.28 13.05 6.89
N ALA A 189 16.16 13.60 6.41
CA ALA A 189 15.06 12.79 5.90
C ALA A 189 15.46 12.03 4.63
N HIS A 190 16.20 12.63 3.70
CA HIS A 190 16.67 11.92 2.51
C HIS A 190 17.54 10.70 2.86
N ASP A 191 18.50 10.86 3.78
CA ASP A 191 19.39 9.77 4.17
C ASP A 191 18.61 8.67 4.90
N ARG A 192 17.72 9.06 5.81
CA ARG A 192 16.82 8.12 6.48
C ARG A 192 15.90 7.39 5.50
N ALA A 193 15.41 8.09 4.47
CA ALA A 193 14.59 7.48 3.44
C ALA A 193 15.37 6.37 2.71
N TYR A 194 16.65 6.60 2.42
CA TYR A 194 17.52 5.61 1.79
C TYR A 194 17.72 4.38 2.67
N GLU A 195 17.94 4.56 3.98
CA GLU A 195 18.03 3.44 4.94
C GLU A 195 16.73 2.61 5.00
N LEU A 196 15.58 3.27 4.89
CA LEU A 196 14.27 2.63 4.84
C LEU A 196 13.97 1.96 3.48
N GLY A 197 14.89 2.00 2.53
CA GLY A 197 14.76 1.37 1.21
C GLY A 197 14.03 2.23 0.16
N ILE A 198 13.85 3.53 0.40
CA ILE A 198 13.30 4.47 -0.58
C ILE A 198 14.44 4.91 -1.50
N SER A 199 14.31 4.61 -2.80
CA SER A 199 15.34 5.02 -3.77
C SER A 199 15.40 6.55 -3.93
N SER A 200 16.61 7.09 -4.18
CA SER A 200 16.81 8.52 -4.43
C SER A 200 16.00 9.03 -5.63
N ARG A 201 15.72 8.17 -6.61
CA ARG A 201 14.83 8.48 -7.74
C ARG A 201 13.40 8.74 -7.27
N LEU A 202 12.86 7.84 -6.44
CA LEU A 202 11.51 7.99 -5.89
C LEU A 202 11.42 9.21 -4.97
N TRP A 203 12.44 9.44 -4.14
CA TRP A 203 12.52 10.65 -3.31
C TRP A 203 12.45 11.93 -4.15
N ARG A 204 13.33 12.05 -5.15
CA ARG A 204 13.38 13.23 -6.04
C ARG A 204 12.06 13.44 -6.76
N GLU A 205 11.46 12.37 -7.28
CA GLU A 205 10.14 12.44 -7.93
C GLU A 205 9.07 13.00 -6.97
N ARG A 206 9.12 12.68 -5.67
CA ARG A 206 8.19 13.26 -4.69
C ARG A 206 8.52 14.71 -4.35
N CYS A 207 9.80 15.05 -4.19
CA CYS A 207 10.21 16.45 -4.03
C CYS A 207 9.69 17.33 -5.18
N ASP A 208 9.81 16.86 -6.41
CA ASP A 208 9.33 17.58 -7.61
C ASP A 208 7.80 17.75 -7.61
N GLN A 209 7.05 16.81 -7.02
CA GLN A 209 5.58 16.80 -7.04
C GLN A 209 4.94 17.60 -5.91
N ILE A 210 5.49 17.53 -4.69
CA ILE A 210 4.88 18.12 -3.49
C ILE A 210 5.80 19.10 -2.75
N GLY A 211 7.04 19.27 -3.20
CA GLY A 211 8.06 20.08 -2.54
C GLY A 211 8.87 19.29 -1.50
N GLU A 212 10.11 19.72 -1.29
CA GLU A 212 11.07 19.06 -0.41
C GLU A 212 10.58 18.99 1.04
N VAL A 213 10.07 20.10 1.57
CA VAL A 213 9.58 20.19 2.95
C VAL A 213 8.42 19.23 3.21
N LYS A 214 7.43 19.19 2.31
CA LYS A 214 6.31 18.25 2.44
C LYS A 214 6.76 16.80 2.31
N THR A 215 7.74 16.55 1.46
CA THR A 215 8.31 15.21 1.28
C THR A 215 9.02 14.75 2.56
N ALA A 216 9.81 15.63 3.19
CA ALA A 216 10.42 15.37 4.48
C ALA A 216 9.38 15.14 5.59
N LEU A 217 8.33 15.95 5.66
CA LEU A 217 7.23 15.74 6.61
C LEU A 217 6.49 14.42 6.39
N CYS A 218 6.28 14.01 5.14
CA CYS A 218 5.68 12.71 4.83
C CYS A 218 6.55 11.56 5.37
N LEU A 219 7.87 11.70 5.27
CA LEU A 219 8.79 10.70 5.80
C LEU A 219 8.79 10.69 7.33
N ILE A 220 8.84 11.86 7.98
CA ILE A 220 8.80 11.97 9.44
C ILE A 220 7.58 11.22 10.00
N VAL A 221 6.40 11.46 9.41
CA VAL A 221 5.17 10.77 9.81
C VAL A 221 5.26 9.26 9.57
N ALA A 222 5.79 8.83 8.43
CA ALA A 222 5.89 7.41 8.09
C ALA A 222 6.90 6.65 8.96
N ASP A 223 8.08 7.22 9.20
CA ASP A 223 9.12 6.68 10.08
C ASP A 223 8.60 6.60 11.52
N ARG A 224 7.98 7.68 12.01
CA ARG A 224 7.44 7.72 13.37
C ARG A 224 6.31 6.71 13.58
N ASN A 225 5.39 6.60 12.63
CA ASN A 225 4.31 5.63 12.70
C ASN A 225 4.80 4.18 12.59
N SER A 226 5.99 3.95 12.03
CA SER A 226 6.57 2.60 12.00
C SER A 226 7.17 2.13 13.32
N GLN A 227 7.42 3.07 14.23
CA GLN A 227 7.96 2.82 15.57
C GLN A 227 6.86 2.80 16.65
N ARG A 228 5.59 2.97 16.25
CA ARG A 228 4.45 3.06 17.16
C ARG A 228 3.58 1.80 17.08
N ASP A 229 3.08 1.40 18.23
CA ASP A 229 2.02 0.41 18.33
C ASP A 229 0.62 1.05 18.21
N GLY A 230 -0.38 0.26 17.82
CA GLY A 230 -1.77 0.67 17.79
C GLY A 230 -2.30 1.14 16.42
N PRO A 231 -3.41 1.89 16.37
CA PRO A 231 -4.19 2.11 15.14
C PRO A 231 -3.43 2.90 14.05
N PHE A 232 -2.52 3.78 14.46
CA PHE A 232 -1.65 4.54 13.57
C PHE A 232 -0.33 3.82 13.24
N GLY A 233 -0.03 2.70 13.91
CA GLY A 233 1.16 1.88 13.70
C GLY A 233 1.23 1.28 12.28
N ARG A 234 2.43 1.28 11.68
CA ARG A 234 2.65 0.76 10.33
C ARG A 234 3.98 0.02 10.20
N ASN A 235 3.94 -1.27 9.93
CA ASN A 235 5.15 -2.12 9.85
C ASN A 235 6.14 -1.77 8.73
N ASN A 236 5.75 -0.96 7.73
CA ASN A 236 6.62 -0.58 6.62
C ASN A 236 6.56 0.95 6.38
N ALA A 237 7.62 1.63 6.81
CA ALA A 237 7.76 3.08 6.64
C ALA A 237 7.82 3.50 5.16
N ALA A 238 8.54 2.77 4.32
CA ALA A 238 8.68 3.11 2.89
C ALA A 238 7.35 3.04 2.12
N ALA A 239 6.56 1.98 2.35
CA ALA A 239 5.23 1.85 1.76
C ALA A 239 4.27 2.93 2.27
N SER A 240 4.36 3.25 3.57
CA SER A 240 3.55 4.30 4.20
C SER A 240 3.89 5.68 3.65
N PHE A 241 5.19 5.99 3.49
CA PHE A 241 5.68 7.20 2.83
C PHE A 241 5.16 7.32 1.40
N ALA A 242 5.30 6.27 0.58
CA ALA A 242 4.85 6.30 -0.81
C ALA A 242 3.33 6.54 -0.92
N GLY A 243 2.56 5.92 -0.02
CA GLY A 243 1.12 6.13 0.07
C GLY A 243 0.75 7.55 0.51
N LEU A 244 1.45 8.09 1.50
CA LEU A 244 1.21 9.43 2.05
C LEU A 244 1.57 10.52 1.05
N ALA A 245 2.76 10.44 0.43
CA ALA A 245 3.20 11.39 -0.58
C ALA A 245 2.26 11.42 -1.81
N ARG A 246 1.72 10.25 -2.21
CA ARG A 246 0.70 10.17 -3.28
C ARG A 246 -0.64 10.80 -2.89
N LYS A 247 -1.03 10.73 -1.61
CA LYS A 247 -2.25 11.39 -1.13
C LYS A 247 -2.06 12.90 -1.05
N GLU A 248 -0.90 13.34 -0.60
CA GLU A 248 -0.52 14.76 -0.55
C GLU A 248 -0.45 15.37 -1.95
N SER A 249 0.10 14.65 -2.94
CA SER A 249 0.12 15.11 -4.34
C SER A 249 -1.28 15.26 -4.96
N ARG A 250 -2.27 14.58 -4.39
CA ARG A 250 -3.69 14.69 -4.75
C ARG A 250 -4.44 15.69 -3.88
N GLN A 251 -3.74 16.41 -3.00
CA GLN A 251 -4.30 17.36 -2.04
C GLN A 251 -5.39 16.74 -1.15
N ILE A 252 -5.30 15.43 -0.89
CA ILE A 252 -6.16 14.75 0.08
C ILE A 252 -5.55 15.09 1.43
N ALA A 253 -6.20 15.97 2.20
CA ALA A 253 -5.69 16.60 3.43
C ALA A 253 -5.38 15.62 4.59
N VAL A 254 -4.38 14.76 4.40
CA VAL A 254 -4.01 13.68 5.32
C VAL A 254 -2.78 14.05 6.14
N LEU A 255 -1.83 14.78 5.56
CA LEU A 255 -0.58 15.12 6.21
C LEU A 255 -0.81 16.02 7.44
N ASP A 256 -1.58 17.10 7.29
CA ASP A 256 -1.88 18.03 8.40
C ASP A 256 -2.59 17.32 9.57
N SER A 257 -3.52 16.41 9.27
CA SER A 257 -4.24 15.64 10.29
C SER A 257 -3.33 14.69 11.06
N LEU A 258 -2.38 14.04 10.37
CA LEU A 258 -1.43 13.13 11.02
C LEU A 258 -0.38 13.89 11.83
N ILE A 259 0.08 15.04 11.35
CA ILE A 259 0.95 15.93 12.14
C ILE A 259 0.22 16.40 13.41
N GLY A 260 -1.07 16.75 13.30
CA GLY A 260 -1.89 17.12 14.46
C GLY A 260 -2.02 15.99 15.48
N GLU A 261 -2.17 14.75 15.02
CA GLU A 261 -2.20 13.55 15.89
C GLU A 261 -0.85 13.29 16.56
N LEU A 262 0.26 13.38 15.81
CA LEU A 262 1.60 13.25 16.40
C LEU A 262 1.87 14.36 17.44
N THR A 263 1.35 15.56 17.20
CA THR A 263 1.47 16.68 18.12
C THR A 263 0.67 16.47 19.40
N SER A 264 -0.58 16.00 19.29
CA SER A 264 -1.43 15.74 20.47
C SER A 264 -0.89 14.60 21.32
N THR A 265 -0.33 13.57 20.68
CA THR A 265 0.32 12.46 21.37
C THR A 265 1.60 12.89 22.09
N LEU A 266 2.43 13.74 21.47
CA LEU A 266 3.62 14.31 22.11
C LEU A 266 3.27 15.16 23.36
N ILE A 267 2.19 15.95 23.28
CA ILE A 267 1.69 16.72 24.43
C ILE A 267 1.22 15.78 25.54
N ARG A 268 0.51 14.70 25.19
CA ARG A 268 0.02 13.72 26.17
C ARG A 268 1.16 12.91 26.81
N SER A 269 2.26 12.66 26.11
CA SER A 269 3.44 11.96 26.65
C SER A 269 4.38 12.86 27.46
N GLY A 270 4.03 14.13 27.68
CA GLY A 270 4.85 15.06 28.46
C GLY A 270 6.13 15.51 27.76
N GLY A 271 6.17 15.47 26.42
CA GLY A 271 7.31 15.91 25.62
C GLY A 271 8.44 14.90 25.46
N ASN A 272 8.27 13.66 25.94
CA ASN A 272 9.21 12.58 25.67
C ASN A 272 8.87 11.90 24.32
N PRO A 273 9.81 11.83 23.35
CA PRO A 273 9.66 11.11 22.10
C PRO A 273 9.75 9.59 22.28
#